data_AF-A0A6L6IZF8-F1
#
_entry.id   AF-A0A6L6IZF8-F1
#
_cell.length_a   1.000
_cell.length_b   1.000
_cell.length_c   1.000
_cell.angle_alpha   90.00
_cell.angle_beta   90.00
_cell.angle_gamma   90.00
#
_symmetry.space_group_name_H-M   'P 1'
#
loop_
_entity.id
_entity.type
_entity.pdbx_description
1 polymer ?
#
loop_
_entity_poly.entity_id
_entity_poly.type
_entity_poly.pdbx_seq_one_letter_code
_entity_poly.pdbx_strand_id
1 'polypeptide(L)'
;MSKPSGQPRISDLRGTRVLALLPPGREAEGLVTHLIRIGCLPRLEWPIPEKLPDDIDVAIIPVDSDARSAIRVLIANLTDLSPPIIALVGYEDPSTLQLVLELRSAAVIERPVKPFGLLTNLKISRDIWKRRRKALERLAAAEQRQSALSMVDIAKTLLCKVRNMDMSQTHRYLQKTAMDGRIPIEVAAEQVIAEITAEAAATRPLPDMPD
;
A
#
# COMPACT_ATOMS: atom_id res chain seq x y z
N MET A 1 7.40 30.12 -0.26
CA MET A 1 7.04 29.36 0.95
C MET A 1 5.60 28.86 0.81
N SER A 2 5.39 27.60 0.40
CA SER A 2 4.05 27.04 0.26
C SER A 2 3.53 26.53 1.61
N LYS A 3 2.38 27.04 2.06
CA LYS A 3 1.68 26.58 3.26
C LYS A 3 1.34 25.08 3.13
N PRO A 4 1.51 24.25 4.18
CA PRO A 4 0.92 22.93 4.22
C PRO A 4 -0.53 23.10 4.71
N SER A 5 -1.49 23.37 3.82
CA SER A 5 -2.90 23.31 4.21
C SER A 5 -3.39 21.86 4.17
N GLY A 6 -3.02 21.09 5.19
CA GLY A 6 -3.44 19.70 5.38
C GLY A 6 -4.04 19.44 6.76
N GLN A 7 -4.59 20.48 7.42
CA GLN A 7 -5.27 20.28 8.69
C GLN A 7 -6.52 19.42 8.48
N PRO A 8 -6.72 18.37 9.30
CA PRO A 8 -7.90 17.54 9.21
C PRO A 8 -9.13 18.39 9.53
N ARG A 9 -10.00 18.60 8.53
CA ARG A 9 -11.27 19.32 8.70
C ARG A 9 -12.41 18.34 8.94
N ILE A 10 -13.32 18.67 9.85
CA ILE A 10 -14.50 17.85 10.17
C ILE A 10 -15.44 17.70 8.95
N SER A 11 -15.48 18.70 8.08
CA SER A 11 -16.33 18.74 6.86
C SER A 11 -16.01 17.67 5.80
N ASP A 12 -15.00 16.83 6.04
CA ASP A 12 -14.35 15.98 5.05
C ASP A 12 -14.85 14.53 5.08
N LEU A 13 -15.84 14.17 5.91
CA LEU A 13 -16.41 12.81 5.91
C LEU A 13 -17.47 12.58 4.84
N ARG A 14 -17.97 13.64 4.19
CA ARG A 14 -18.94 13.50 3.09
C ARG A 14 -18.33 12.70 1.94
N GLY A 15 -19.10 11.73 1.43
CA GLY A 15 -18.67 10.85 0.34
C GLY A 15 -17.74 9.71 0.76
N THR A 16 -17.44 9.53 2.06
CA THR A 16 -16.63 8.39 2.52
C THR A 16 -17.35 7.09 2.23
N ARG A 17 -16.72 6.19 1.49
CA ARG A 17 -17.24 4.85 1.20
C ARG A 17 -16.96 3.94 2.39
N VAL A 18 -18.01 3.53 3.11
CA VAL A 18 -17.90 2.71 4.32
C VAL A 18 -18.50 1.35 4.05
N LEU A 19 -17.71 0.28 4.18
CA LEU A 19 -18.22 -1.09 4.11
C LEU A 19 -18.58 -1.56 5.51
N ALA A 20 -19.85 -1.86 5.74
CA ALA A 20 -20.32 -2.52 6.96
C ALA A 20 -20.49 -4.00 6.69
N LEU A 21 -19.69 -4.83 7.37
CA LEU A 21 -19.76 -6.29 7.28
C LEU A 21 -20.67 -6.86 8.37
N LEU A 22 -21.95 -6.50 8.33
CA LEU A 22 -22.94 -6.91 9.34
C LEU A 22 -24.05 -7.74 8.69
N PRO A 23 -24.56 -8.79 9.38
CA PRO A 23 -25.74 -9.48 8.92
C PRO A 23 -26.94 -8.51 8.82
N PRO A 24 -27.86 -8.70 7.87
CA PRO A 24 -29.07 -7.89 7.78
C PRO A 24 -29.86 -7.92 9.09
N GLY A 25 -30.28 -6.75 9.57
CA GLY A 25 -31.03 -6.62 10.82
C GLY A 25 -30.95 -5.21 11.41
N ARG A 26 -31.57 -5.02 12.58
CA ARG A 26 -31.70 -3.70 13.22
C ARG A 26 -30.38 -2.99 13.47
N GLU A 27 -29.33 -3.72 13.84
CA GLU A 27 -28.01 -3.13 14.07
C GLU A 27 -27.41 -2.57 12.76
N ALA A 28 -27.48 -3.34 11.67
CA ALA A 28 -27.03 -2.91 10.35
C ALA A 28 -27.83 -1.70 9.85
N GLU A 29 -29.16 -1.74 9.97
CA GLU A 29 -30.05 -0.63 9.58
C GLU A 29 -29.75 0.65 10.36
N GLY A 30 -29.57 0.52 11.68
CA GLY A 30 -29.23 1.64 12.56
C GLY A 30 -27.88 2.25 12.21
N LEU A 31 -26.85 1.42 11.98
CA LEU A 31 -25.54 1.87 11.55
C LEU A 31 -25.60 2.60 10.20
N VAL A 32 -26.26 1.99 9.19
CA VAL A 32 -26.42 2.58 7.85
C VAL A 32 -27.11 3.94 7.93
N THR A 33 -28.19 4.04 8.70
CA THR A 33 -28.92 5.30 8.91
C THR A 33 -28.01 6.38 9.50
N HIS A 34 -27.20 6.04 10.51
CA HIS A 34 -26.25 6.98 11.09
C HIS A 34 -25.14 7.38 10.11
N LEU A 35 -24.61 6.44 9.33
CA LEU A 35 -23.58 6.71 8.32
C LEU A 35 -24.10 7.66 7.23
N ILE A 36 -25.33 7.46 6.75
CA ILE A 36 -25.98 8.36 5.78
C ILE A 36 -26.15 9.75 6.38
N ARG A 37 -26.60 9.87 7.65
CA ARG A 37 -26.75 11.16 8.34
C ARG A 37 -25.43 11.91 8.50
N ILE A 38 -24.32 11.20 8.66
CA ILE A 38 -22.97 11.77 8.66
C ILE A 38 -22.56 12.26 7.25
N GLY A 39 -23.17 11.73 6.20
CA GLY A 39 -22.87 12.01 4.79
C GLY A 39 -21.92 10.99 4.15
N CYS A 40 -21.71 9.84 4.78
CA CYS A 40 -20.98 8.72 4.20
C CYS A 40 -21.83 7.98 3.14
N LEU A 41 -21.18 7.14 2.36
CA LEU A 41 -21.77 6.21 1.40
C LEU A 41 -21.62 4.79 1.95
N PRO A 42 -22.56 4.30 2.78
CA PRO A 42 -22.46 2.96 3.34
C PRO A 42 -22.81 1.89 2.29
N ARG A 43 -22.03 0.81 2.26
CA ARG A 43 -22.35 -0.46 1.60
C ARG A 43 -22.48 -1.52 2.69
N LEU A 44 -23.56 -2.27 2.69
CA LEU A 44 -23.74 -3.43 3.56
C LEU A 44 -23.37 -4.69 2.79
N GLU A 45 -22.59 -5.57 3.39
CA GLU A 45 -22.19 -6.84 2.80
C GLU A 45 -22.09 -7.91 3.88
N TRP A 46 -22.67 -9.08 3.63
CA TRP A 46 -22.57 -10.23 4.52
C TRP A 46 -22.77 -11.50 3.69
N PRO A 47 -21.97 -12.56 3.88
CA PRO A 47 -20.93 -12.77 4.91
C PRO A 47 -19.65 -11.92 4.69
N ILE A 48 -18.72 -11.97 5.65
CA ILE A 48 -17.40 -11.33 5.54
C ILE A 48 -16.65 -11.91 4.32
N PRO A 49 -16.25 -11.09 3.33
CA PRO A 49 -15.52 -11.56 2.16
C PRO A 49 -14.08 -11.96 2.52
N GLU A 50 -13.45 -12.77 1.68
CA GLU A 50 -12.05 -13.17 1.86
C GLU A 50 -11.06 -12.02 1.62
N LYS A 51 -11.44 -11.04 0.80
CA LYS A 51 -10.64 -9.85 0.49
C LYS A 51 -11.53 -8.60 0.56
N LEU A 52 -11.02 -7.53 1.19
CA LEU A 52 -11.68 -6.24 1.14
C LEU A 52 -11.65 -5.65 -0.28
N PRO A 53 -12.76 -5.09 -0.77
CA PRO A 53 -12.77 -4.36 -2.03
C PRO A 53 -11.84 -3.15 -2.02
N ASP A 54 -11.20 -2.86 -3.15
CA ASP A 54 -10.27 -1.72 -3.28
C ASP A 54 -10.99 -0.35 -3.38
N ASP A 55 -12.32 -0.38 -3.49
CA ASP A 55 -13.20 0.78 -3.68
C ASP A 55 -13.85 1.29 -2.39
N ILE A 56 -13.25 1.03 -1.23
CA ILE A 56 -13.76 1.50 0.07
C ILE A 56 -12.72 2.35 0.80
N ASP A 57 -13.18 3.21 1.70
CA ASP A 57 -12.31 4.10 2.47
C ASP A 57 -12.19 3.68 3.94
N VAL A 58 -13.16 2.92 4.46
CA VAL A 58 -13.18 2.33 5.82
C VAL A 58 -14.01 1.04 5.79
N ALA A 59 -13.58 0.00 6.53
CA ALA A 59 -14.38 -1.20 6.80
C ALA A 59 -14.79 -1.27 8.27
N ILE A 60 -16.02 -1.71 8.55
CA ILE A 60 -16.56 -1.94 9.89
C ILE A 60 -16.89 -3.43 10.00
N ILE A 61 -16.28 -4.14 10.95
CA ILE A 61 -16.33 -5.61 11.02
C ILE A 61 -16.66 -6.06 12.46
N PRO A 62 -17.69 -6.89 12.66
CA PRO A 62 -17.93 -7.52 13.96
C PRO A 62 -16.81 -8.53 14.26
N VAL A 63 -16.28 -8.47 15.47
CA VAL A 63 -15.29 -9.42 15.98
C VAL A 63 -15.93 -10.18 17.12
N ASP A 64 -16.41 -11.38 16.81
CA ASP A 64 -17.01 -12.34 17.74
C ASP A 64 -16.57 -13.77 17.37
N SER A 65 -17.01 -14.76 18.15
CA SER A 65 -16.65 -16.17 17.95
C SER A 65 -17.09 -16.70 16.57
N ASP A 66 -18.24 -16.26 16.08
CA ASP A 66 -18.90 -16.80 14.90
C ASP A 66 -18.22 -16.29 13.63
N ALA A 67 -17.76 -15.03 13.64
CA ALA A 67 -17.02 -14.43 12.54
C ALA A 67 -15.53 -14.84 12.47
N ARG A 68 -15.01 -15.56 13.49
CA ARG A 68 -13.57 -15.82 13.67
C ARG A 68 -12.91 -16.48 12.47
N SER A 69 -13.53 -17.49 11.87
CA SER A 69 -12.96 -18.20 10.71
C SER A 69 -12.83 -17.29 9.50
N ALA A 70 -13.88 -16.54 9.17
CA ALA A 70 -13.90 -15.59 8.06
C ALA A 70 -12.90 -14.45 8.28
N ILE A 71 -12.80 -13.92 9.51
CA ILE A 71 -11.80 -12.91 9.90
C ILE A 71 -10.37 -13.41 9.65
N ARG A 72 -10.06 -14.67 9.97
CA ARG A 72 -8.72 -15.22 9.72
C ARG A 72 -8.37 -15.27 8.23
N VAL A 73 -9.32 -15.66 7.38
CA VAL A 73 -9.12 -15.64 5.92
C VAL A 73 -8.92 -14.20 5.44
N LEU A 74 -9.70 -13.26 5.96
CA LEU A 74 -9.54 -11.85 5.65
C LEU A 74 -8.15 -11.32 6.05
N ILE A 75 -7.69 -11.61 7.27
CA ILE A 75 -6.38 -11.19 7.79
C ILE A 75 -5.26 -11.62 6.85
N ALA A 76 -5.31 -12.86 6.34
CA ALA A 76 -4.29 -13.38 5.42
C ALA A 76 -4.18 -12.59 4.11
N ASN A 77 -5.23 -11.89 3.71
CA ASN A 77 -5.30 -11.08 2.49
C ASN A 77 -5.09 -9.57 2.75
N LEU A 78 -4.90 -9.14 4.00
CA LEU A 78 -4.68 -7.73 4.32
C LEU A 78 -3.27 -7.28 3.96
N THR A 79 -3.18 -6.18 3.24
CA THR A 79 -1.94 -5.49 2.88
C THR A 79 -1.77 -4.19 3.66
N ASP A 80 -0.58 -3.58 3.60
CA ASP A 80 -0.34 -2.27 4.22
C ASP A 80 -1.11 -1.11 3.57
N LEU A 81 -1.66 -1.34 2.37
CA LEU A 81 -2.51 -0.40 1.66
C LEU A 81 -4.00 -0.61 1.96
N SER A 82 -4.36 -1.71 2.66
CA SER A 82 -5.75 -2.04 2.95
C SER A 82 -6.43 -0.90 3.72
N PRO A 83 -7.73 -0.64 3.46
CA PRO A 83 -8.51 0.35 4.18
C PRO A 83 -8.48 0.11 5.69
N PRO A 84 -8.62 1.16 6.51
CA PRO A 84 -8.62 1.01 7.96
C PRO A 84 -9.87 0.23 8.38
N ILE A 85 -9.67 -0.67 9.34
CA ILE A 85 -10.72 -1.52 9.91
C ILE A 85 -11.15 -0.94 11.25
N ILE A 86 -12.46 -0.80 11.47
CA ILE A 86 -13.07 -0.52 12.76
C ILE A 86 -13.71 -1.82 13.25
N ALA A 87 -13.18 -2.36 14.35
CA ALA A 87 -13.72 -3.57 14.95
C ALA A 87 -14.95 -3.24 15.80
N LEU A 88 -16.03 -3.99 15.61
CA LEU A 88 -17.21 -3.96 16.48
C LEU A 88 -17.12 -5.12 17.46
N VAL A 89 -16.97 -4.82 18.75
CA VAL A 89 -16.71 -5.81 19.79
C VAL A 89 -17.85 -5.82 20.80
N GLY A 90 -18.47 -6.98 21.01
CA GLY A 90 -19.53 -7.14 22.02
C GLY A 90 -19.05 -7.64 23.38
N TYR A 91 -17.87 -8.26 23.43
CA TYR A 91 -17.27 -8.79 24.65
C TYR A 91 -15.75 -8.71 24.57
N GLU A 92 -15.11 -8.37 25.69
CA GLU A 92 -13.66 -8.26 25.77
C GLU A 92 -13.08 -9.50 26.46
N ASP A 93 -12.53 -10.40 25.66
CA ASP A 93 -11.72 -11.54 26.11
C ASP A 93 -10.39 -11.59 25.36
N PRO A 94 -9.37 -12.30 25.88
CA PRO A 94 -8.05 -12.38 25.24
C PRO A 94 -8.08 -12.87 23.79
N SER A 95 -9.02 -13.76 23.46
CA SER A 95 -9.17 -14.29 22.10
C SER A 95 -9.73 -13.26 21.13
N THR A 96 -10.73 -12.50 21.56
CA THR A 96 -11.29 -11.38 20.78
C THR A 96 -10.28 -10.26 20.61
N LEU A 97 -9.56 -9.88 21.67
CA LEU A 97 -8.50 -8.88 21.60
C LEU A 97 -7.38 -9.28 20.62
N GLN A 98 -6.96 -10.55 20.65
CA GLN A 98 -5.97 -11.07 19.71
C GLN A 98 -6.41 -10.91 18.25
N LEU A 99 -7.68 -11.21 17.94
CA LEU A 99 -8.23 -11.01 16.59
C LEU A 99 -8.26 -9.54 16.17
N VAL A 100 -8.64 -8.64 17.08
CA VAL A 100 -8.63 -7.18 16.82
C VAL A 100 -7.22 -6.69 16.47
N LEU A 101 -6.20 -7.20 17.16
CA LEU A 101 -4.79 -6.91 16.91
C LEU A 101 -4.31 -7.50 15.57
N GLU A 102 -4.63 -8.76 15.28
CA GLU A 102 -4.29 -9.41 14.00
C GLU A 102 -4.96 -8.72 12.80
N LEU A 103 -6.20 -8.24 12.98
CA LEU A 103 -6.91 -7.39 12.01
C LEU A 103 -6.25 -6.02 11.80
N ARG A 104 -5.29 -5.64 12.66
CA ARG A 104 -4.67 -4.30 12.67
C ARG A 104 -5.72 -3.20 12.71
N SER A 105 -6.74 -3.40 13.54
CA SER A 105 -7.89 -2.51 13.66
C SER A 105 -7.43 -1.10 14.05
N ALA A 106 -7.91 -0.10 13.31
CA ALA A 106 -7.61 1.30 13.54
C ALA A 106 -8.44 1.91 14.69
N ALA A 107 -9.56 1.27 15.03
CA ALA A 107 -10.40 1.63 16.16
C ALA A 107 -11.24 0.42 16.61
N VAL A 108 -11.76 0.50 17.83
CA VAL A 108 -12.73 -0.45 18.39
C VAL A 108 -13.97 0.32 18.81
N ILE A 109 -15.15 -0.21 18.49
CA ILE A 109 -16.45 0.31 18.92
C ILE A 109 -17.20 -0.82 19.62
N GLU A 110 -17.71 -0.54 20.82
CA GLU A 110 -18.56 -1.46 21.57
C GLU A 110 -19.87 -1.73 20.80
N ARG A 111 -20.29 -2.99 20.76
CA ARG A 111 -21.64 -3.38 20.30
C ARG A 111 -22.61 -3.37 21.48
N PRO A 112 -23.85 -2.87 21.30
CA PRO A 112 -24.42 -2.36 20.06
C PRO A 112 -23.87 -0.98 19.66
N VAL A 113 -23.75 -0.74 18.36
CA VAL A 113 -23.17 0.51 17.85
C VAL A 113 -23.99 1.73 18.28
N LYS A 114 -23.35 2.61 19.08
CA LYS A 114 -23.90 3.91 19.48
C LYS A 114 -23.48 5.00 18.48
N PRO A 115 -24.31 6.03 18.23
CA PRO A 115 -23.93 7.14 17.35
C PRO A 115 -22.69 7.91 17.83
N PHE A 116 -22.53 8.01 19.15
CA PHE A 116 -21.41 8.70 19.77
C PHE A 116 -20.10 7.94 19.48
N GLY A 117 -19.06 8.65 19.06
CA GLY A 117 -17.76 8.06 18.73
C GLY A 117 -17.64 7.53 17.30
N LEU A 118 -18.74 7.20 16.61
CA LEU A 118 -18.70 6.71 15.22
C LEU A 118 -18.04 7.72 14.27
N LEU A 119 -18.47 8.99 14.34
CA LEU A 119 -17.91 10.08 13.53
C LEU A 119 -16.40 10.24 13.77
N THR A 120 -16.00 10.25 15.05
CA THR A 120 -14.62 10.45 15.47
C THR A 120 -13.73 9.31 14.99
N ASN A 121 -14.14 8.07 15.22
CA ASN A 121 -13.41 6.89 14.80
C ASN A 121 -13.29 6.82 13.27
N LEU A 122 -14.38 7.04 12.52
CA LEU A 122 -14.35 7.12 11.06
C LEU A 122 -13.33 8.16 10.57
N LYS A 123 -13.37 9.37 11.13
CA LYS A 123 -12.48 10.46 10.70
C LYS A 123 -11.02 10.15 11.00
N ILE A 124 -10.71 9.77 12.22
CA ILE A 124 -9.33 9.52 12.67
C ILE A 124 -8.74 8.35 11.89
N SER A 125 -9.45 7.22 11.83
CA SER A 125 -8.97 6.01 11.15
C SER A 125 -8.71 6.28 9.66
N ARG A 126 -9.63 6.94 8.98
CA ARG A 126 -9.48 7.30 7.56
C ARG A 126 -8.35 8.30 7.31
N ASP A 127 -8.19 9.31 8.16
CA ASP A 127 -7.13 10.31 8.00
C ASP A 127 -5.74 9.74 8.29
N ILE A 128 -5.61 8.84 9.26
CA ILE A 128 -4.36 8.10 9.51
C ILE A 128 -4.05 7.22 8.29
N TRP A 129 -5.02 6.46 7.79
CA TRP A 129 -4.83 5.63 6.60
C TRP A 129 -4.42 6.44 5.37
N LYS A 130 -5.14 7.54 5.05
CA LYS A 130 -4.78 8.41 3.92
C LYS A 130 -3.36 8.97 4.05
N ARG A 131 -2.94 9.37 5.26
CA ARG A 131 -1.57 9.84 5.51
C ARG A 131 -0.54 8.72 5.32
N ARG A 132 -0.82 7.52 5.85
CA ARG A 132 0.04 6.33 5.70
C ARG A 132 0.20 5.96 4.23
N ARG A 133 -0.91 5.87 3.49
CA ARG A 133 -0.91 5.55 2.06
C ARG A 133 -0.06 6.54 1.26
N LYS A 134 -0.26 7.85 1.48
CA LYS A 134 0.53 8.90 0.83
C LYS A 134 2.02 8.83 1.19
N ALA A 135 2.35 8.41 2.41
CA ALA A 135 3.74 8.20 2.83
C ALA A 135 4.37 7.00 2.10
N LEU A 136 3.64 5.88 2.00
CA LEU A 136 4.09 4.69 1.24
C LEU A 136 4.26 5.00 -0.25
N GLU A 137 3.34 5.73 -0.86
CA GLU A 137 3.47 6.17 -2.28
C GLU A 137 4.73 7.02 -2.49
N ARG A 138 5.06 7.90 -1.54
CA ARG A 138 6.30 8.70 -1.60
C ARG A 138 7.55 7.87 -1.39
N LEU A 139 7.49 6.88 -0.49
CA LEU A 139 8.61 5.97 -0.24
C LEU A 139 8.90 5.16 -1.50
N ALA A 140 7.88 4.55 -2.11
CA ALA A 140 8.03 3.80 -3.36
C ALA A 140 8.61 4.66 -4.49
N ALA A 141 8.13 5.91 -4.64
CA ALA A 141 8.69 6.83 -5.63
C ALA A 141 10.16 7.22 -5.35
N ALA A 142 10.54 7.35 -4.08
CA ALA A 142 11.90 7.65 -3.68
C ALA A 142 12.84 6.45 -3.90
N GLU A 143 12.40 5.25 -3.55
CA GLU A 143 13.12 3.99 -3.78
C GLU A 143 13.34 3.75 -5.28
N GLN A 144 12.32 3.98 -6.11
CA GLN A 144 12.44 3.89 -7.56
C GLN A 144 13.49 4.86 -8.10
N ARG A 145 13.48 6.11 -7.63
CA ARG A 145 14.47 7.12 -8.03
C ARG A 145 15.88 6.76 -7.58
N GLN A 146 16.05 6.23 -6.36
CA GLN A 146 17.34 5.80 -5.84
C GLN A 146 17.90 4.62 -6.64
N SER A 147 17.07 3.62 -6.91
CA SER A 147 17.45 2.46 -7.74
C SER A 147 17.93 2.91 -9.12
N ALA A 148 17.19 3.83 -9.76
CA ALA A 148 17.54 4.33 -11.08
C ALA A 148 18.86 5.11 -11.11
N LEU A 149 19.15 5.93 -10.08
CA LEU A 149 20.45 6.60 -9.92
C LEU A 149 21.58 5.58 -9.71
N SER A 150 21.35 4.54 -8.91
CA SER A 150 22.32 3.46 -8.71
C SER A 150 22.65 2.74 -10.02
N MET A 151 21.66 2.50 -10.89
CA MET A 151 21.89 1.87 -12.19
C MET A 151 22.78 2.72 -13.09
N VAL A 152 22.56 4.04 -13.12
CA VAL A 152 23.43 4.96 -13.87
C VAL A 152 24.88 4.90 -13.37
N ASP A 153 25.11 4.88 -12.06
CA ASP A 153 26.47 4.84 -11.52
C ASP A 153 27.14 3.47 -11.65
N ILE A 154 26.37 2.38 -11.60
CA ILE A 154 26.85 1.02 -11.92
C ILE A 154 27.26 0.95 -13.39
N ALA A 155 26.41 1.43 -14.30
CA ALA A 155 26.71 1.46 -15.73
C ALA A 155 27.98 2.26 -16.00
N LYS A 156 28.13 3.42 -15.35
CA LYS A 156 29.36 4.21 -15.48
C LYS A 156 30.58 3.43 -15.01
N THR A 157 30.50 2.81 -13.84
CA THR A 157 31.60 2.04 -13.26
C THR A 157 32.00 0.87 -14.16
N LEU A 158 31.03 0.17 -14.75
CA LEU A 158 31.27 -0.93 -15.68
C LEU A 158 31.90 -0.46 -17.00
N LEU A 159 31.42 0.63 -17.59
CA LEU A 159 32.01 1.23 -18.78
C LEU A 159 33.47 1.66 -18.53
N CYS A 160 33.75 2.26 -17.38
CA CYS A 160 35.12 2.59 -16.99
C CYS A 160 36.00 1.33 -16.87
N LYS A 161 35.50 0.26 -16.26
CA LYS A 161 36.29 -0.97 -15.99
C LYS A 161 36.46 -1.88 -17.20
N VAL A 162 35.41 -2.10 -17.98
CA VAL A 162 35.39 -3.07 -19.09
C VAL A 162 35.85 -2.43 -20.39
N ARG A 163 35.45 -1.17 -20.64
CA ARG A 163 35.76 -0.47 -21.88
C ARG A 163 36.84 0.60 -21.74
N ASN A 164 37.50 0.68 -20.58
CA ASN A 164 38.57 1.65 -20.27
C ASN A 164 38.20 3.11 -20.62
N MET A 165 36.92 3.46 -20.50
CA MET A 165 36.45 4.83 -20.73
C MET A 165 36.76 5.69 -19.51
N ASP A 166 37.13 6.95 -19.72
CA ASP A 166 37.17 7.92 -18.62
C ASP A 166 35.74 8.29 -18.17
N MET A 167 35.62 8.94 -17.00
CA MET A 167 34.32 9.29 -16.42
C MET A 167 33.51 10.27 -17.32
N SER A 168 34.19 11.15 -18.05
CA SER A 168 33.57 12.13 -18.96
C SER A 168 33.06 11.48 -20.25
N GLN A 169 33.78 10.49 -20.77
CA GLN A 169 33.44 9.70 -21.94
C GLN A 169 32.26 8.80 -21.63
N THR A 170 32.30 8.17 -20.47
CA THR A 170 31.24 7.30 -19.96
C THR A 170 29.90 8.03 -19.81
N HIS A 171 29.92 9.25 -19.23
CA HIS A 171 28.70 10.03 -19.11
C HIS A 171 28.13 10.46 -20.47
N ARG A 172 29.00 10.89 -21.40
CA ARG A 172 28.61 11.22 -22.78
C ARG A 172 28.07 10.02 -23.55
N TYR A 173 28.65 8.84 -23.34
CA TYR A 173 28.19 7.59 -23.95
C TYR A 173 26.76 7.28 -23.50
N LEU A 174 26.49 7.28 -22.19
CA LEU A 174 25.14 7.05 -21.66
C LEU A 174 24.12 8.08 -22.15
N GLN A 175 24.49 9.37 -22.19
CA GLN A 175 23.62 10.42 -22.74
C GLN A 175 23.31 10.18 -24.23
N LYS A 176 24.32 9.81 -25.02
CA LYS A 176 24.14 9.52 -26.44
C LYS A 176 23.22 8.32 -26.64
N THR A 177 23.44 7.21 -25.93
CA THR A 177 22.57 6.03 -25.98
C THR A 177 21.13 6.39 -25.62
N ALA A 178 20.92 7.21 -24.60
CA ALA A 178 19.59 7.68 -24.21
C ALA A 178 18.92 8.55 -25.29
N MET A 179 19.66 9.49 -25.89
CA MET A 179 19.17 10.36 -26.95
C MET A 179 18.82 9.60 -28.22
N ASP A 180 19.72 8.71 -28.65
CA ASP A 180 19.54 7.89 -29.86
C ASP A 180 18.34 6.94 -29.69
N GLY A 181 18.17 6.36 -28.50
CA GLY A 181 17.02 5.52 -28.15
C GLY A 181 15.72 6.29 -27.81
N ARG A 182 15.78 7.62 -27.63
CA ARG A 182 14.70 8.45 -27.05
C ARG A 182 14.12 7.88 -25.75
N ILE A 183 15.00 7.33 -24.92
CA ILE A 183 14.68 6.75 -23.62
C ILE A 183 15.30 7.57 -22.49
N PRO A 184 14.76 7.50 -21.27
CA PRO A 184 15.42 8.05 -20.10
C PRO A 184 16.83 7.47 -19.92
N ILE A 185 17.75 8.27 -19.37
CA ILE A 185 19.16 7.87 -19.18
C ILE A 185 19.30 6.64 -18.26
N GLU A 186 18.33 6.43 -17.38
CA GLU A 186 18.25 5.30 -16.48
C GLU A 186 17.96 4.00 -17.23
N VAL A 187 17.07 4.04 -18.23
CA VAL A 187 16.79 2.88 -19.11
C VAL A 187 17.99 2.58 -20.01
N ALA A 188 18.67 3.62 -20.50
CA ALA A 188 19.92 3.43 -21.25
C ALA A 188 21.01 2.78 -20.39
N ALA A 189 21.11 3.15 -19.11
CA ALA A 189 22.05 2.53 -18.18
C ALA A 189 21.76 1.04 -17.94
N GLU A 190 20.48 0.67 -17.78
CA GLU A 190 20.07 -0.74 -17.68
C GLU A 190 20.46 -1.55 -18.92
N GLN A 191 20.21 -1.00 -20.12
CA GLN A 191 20.59 -1.64 -21.39
C GLN A 191 22.10 -1.85 -21.49
N VAL A 192 22.89 -0.82 -21.16
CA VAL A 192 24.35 -0.91 -21.19
C VAL A 192 24.88 -1.93 -20.17
N ILE A 193 24.28 -2.02 -18.98
CA ILE A 193 24.65 -3.05 -18.00
C ILE A 193 24.36 -4.45 -18.56
N ALA A 194 23.18 -4.66 -19.15
CA ALA A 194 22.81 -5.93 -19.77
C ALA A 194 23.75 -6.31 -20.93
N GLU A 195 24.11 -5.36 -21.79
CA GLU A 195 25.08 -5.58 -22.88
C GLU A 195 26.46 -5.99 -22.35
N ILE A 196 27.02 -5.24 -21.39
CA ILE A 196 28.35 -5.51 -20.83
C ILE A 196 28.39 -6.86 -20.10
N THR A 197 27.32 -7.19 -19.37
CA THR A 197 27.23 -8.48 -18.66
C THR A 197 27.07 -9.66 -19.61
N ALA A 198 26.34 -9.50 -20.72
CA ALA A 198 26.25 -10.51 -21.77
C ALA A 198 27.59 -10.73 -22.50
N GLU A 199 28.31 -9.65 -22.81
CA GLU A 199 29.67 -9.70 -23.38
C GLU A 199 30.63 -10.46 -22.43
N ALA A 200 30.58 -10.17 -21.13
CA ALA A 200 31.41 -10.85 -20.14
C ALA A 200 31.07 -12.36 -19.99
N ALA A 201 29.79 -12.72 -20.07
CA ALA A 201 29.35 -14.12 -20.00
C ALA A 201 29.80 -14.93 -21.23
N ALA A 202 29.78 -14.32 -22.43
CA ALA A 202 30.24 -14.96 -23.66
C ALA A 202 31.76 -15.18 -23.71
N THR A 203 32.54 -14.47 -22.88
CA THR A 203 34.01 -14.54 -22.86
C THR A 203 34.56 -15.53 -21.82
N ARG A 204 33.70 -16.21 -21.03
CA ARG A 204 34.12 -17.20 -20.03
C ARG A 204 34.33 -18.57 -20.71
N PRO A 205 35.55 -19.14 -20.75
CA PRO A 205 35.78 -20.44 -21.39
C PRO A 205 35.08 -21.57 -20.61
N LEU A 206 34.59 -22.61 -21.31
CA LEU A 206 34.23 -23.88 -20.66
C LEU A 206 35.44 -24.38 -19.85
N PRO A 207 35.27 -24.87 -18.61
CA PRO A 207 36.36 -25.55 -17.93
C PRO A 207 36.73 -26.80 -18.73
N ASP A 208 38.01 -26.94 -19.07
CA ASP A 208 38.54 -28.15 -19.70
C ASP A 208 38.14 -29.37 -18.87
N MET A 209 37.37 -30.25 -19.50
CA MET A 209 37.07 -31.57 -18.95
C MET A 209 38.33 -32.42 -19.10
N PRO A 210 38.90 -32.98 -18.01
CA PRO A 210 40.01 -33.90 -18.13
C PRO A 210 39.52 -35.23 -18.72
N ASP A 211 40.31 -35.75 -19.67
CA ASP A 211 40.19 -37.10 -20.25
C ASP A 211 40.34 -38.22 -19.20
#